data_AF-A0A9E3VTM9-F1
#
_entry.id   AF-A0A9E3VTM9-F1
#
_cell.length_a   1.000
_cell.length_b   1.000
_cell.length_c   1.000
_cell.angle_alpha   90.00
_cell.angle_beta   90.00
_cell.angle_gamma   90.00
#
_symmetry.space_group_name_H-M   'P 1'
#
loop_
_entity.id
_entity.type
_entity.pdbx_description
1 polymer ?
#
loop_
_entity_poly.entity_id
_entity_poly.type
_entity_poly.pdbx_seq_one_letter_code
_entity_poly.pdbx_strand_id
1 'polypeptide(L)'
;MEALEPLNPARISKLESLSYKELHARIKLHILDLLQHDFEQLAALMYRHDVSESRFNKALQLPNDNQRADDIATLVIEREKQKIATRLAYAKQKAKTIDKTPDDTK
;
A
#
# COMPACT_ATOMS: atom_id res chain seq x y z
N MET A 1 13.63 6.72 22.54
CA MET A 1 13.15 5.95 21.37
C MET A 1 11.66 5.78 21.57
N GLU A 2 10.85 6.49 20.78
CA GLU A 2 9.40 6.42 20.87
C GLU A 2 8.95 5.01 20.46
N ALA A 3 8.15 4.36 21.31
CA ALA A 3 7.67 3.01 21.05
C ALA A 3 6.80 3.01 19.79
N LEU A 4 7.09 2.10 18.86
CA LEU A 4 6.32 1.95 17.63
C LEU A 4 4.95 1.34 17.97
N GLU A 5 3.94 2.19 18.14
CA GLU A 5 2.56 1.75 18.29
C GLU A 5 1.92 1.36 16.94
N PRO A 6 0.91 0.47 16.94
CA PRO A 6 0.12 0.16 15.75
C PRO A 6 -0.49 1.41 15.12
N LEU A 7 -0.60 1.43 13.79
CA LEU A 7 -1.24 2.54 13.08
C LEU A 7 -2.73 2.64 13.44
N ASN A 8 -3.09 3.65 14.24
CA ASN A 8 -4.48 4.01 14.48
C ASN A 8 -5.03 4.81 13.28
N PRO A 9 -6.09 4.32 12.58
CA PRO A 9 -6.69 5.00 11.44
C PRO A 9 -7.12 6.45 11.73
N ALA A 10 -7.57 6.75 12.95
CA ALA A 10 -8.02 8.08 13.35
C ALA A 10 -6.89 9.11 13.47
N ARG A 11 -5.63 8.67 13.46
CA ARG A 11 -4.44 9.55 13.53
C ARG A 11 -3.73 9.69 12.19
N ILE A 12 -4.21 9.02 11.13
CA ILE A 12 -3.57 9.04 9.80
C ILE A 12 -3.43 10.47 9.26
N SER A 13 -4.45 11.31 9.45
CA SER A 13 -4.43 12.72 9.01
C SER A 13 -3.44 13.60 9.79
N LYS A 14 -2.95 13.13 10.94
CA LYS A 14 -1.98 13.84 11.79
C LYS A 14 -0.54 13.35 11.64
N LEU A 15 -0.31 12.30 10.84
CA LEU A 15 1.03 11.81 10.52
C LEU A 15 1.60 12.71 9.42
N GLU A 16 2.23 13.83 9.80
CA GLU A 16 2.98 14.65 8.86
C GLU A 16 4.14 13.81 8.29
N SER A 17 4.01 13.42 7.02
CA SER A 17 4.99 12.65 6.21
C SER A 17 5.79 11.58 6.97
N LEU A 18 5.27 10.35 7.02
CA LEU A 18 6.06 9.21 7.48
C LEU A 18 7.21 8.90 6.52
N SER A 19 8.40 8.62 7.08
CA SER A 19 9.47 8.01 6.31
C SER A 19 9.06 6.62 5.82
N TYR A 20 9.61 6.16 4.68
CA TYR A 20 9.35 4.80 4.18
C TYR A 20 9.62 3.74 5.25
N LYS A 21 10.74 3.88 5.98
CA LYS A 21 11.15 2.92 7.02
C LYS A 21 10.12 2.84 8.14
N GLU A 22 9.58 3.97 8.56
CA GLU A 22 8.60 4.01 9.64
C GLU A 22 7.22 3.50 9.19
N LEU A 23 6.79 3.86 7.99
CA LEU A 23 5.57 3.33 7.39
C LEU A 23 5.65 1.80 7.25
N HIS A 24 6.77 1.30 6.71
CA HIS A 24 7.03 -0.13 6.55
C HIS A 24 7.01 -0.85 7.89
N ALA A 25 7.74 -0.34 8.90
CA ALA A 25 7.77 -0.95 10.22
C ALA A 25 6.37 -1.04 10.85
N ARG A 26 5.55 0.01 10.73
CA ARG A 26 4.19 0.01 11.29
C ARG A 26 3.24 -0.94 10.55
N ILE A 27 3.31 -1.00 9.21
CA ILE A 27 2.52 -1.95 8.41
C ILE A 27 2.95 -3.39 8.73
N LYS A 28 4.26 -3.63 8.84
CA LYS A 28 4.81 -4.93 9.22
C LYS A 28 4.28 -5.40 10.57
N LEU A 29 4.26 -4.53 11.58
CA LEU A 29 3.70 -4.87 12.90
C LEU A 29 2.22 -5.26 12.81
N HIS A 30 1.43 -4.55 12.02
CA HIS A 30 0.02 -4.88 11.83
C HIS A 30 -0.17 -6.20 11.08
N ILE A 31 0.63 -6.48 10.04
CA ILE A 31 0.58 -7.76 9.33
C ILE A 31 1.02 -8.91 10.23
N LEU A 32 2.03 -8.70 11.07
CA LEU A 32 2.49 -9.71 12.02
C LEU A 32 1.37 -10.09 12.99
N ASP A 33 0.65 -9.11 13.53
CA ASP A 33 -0.52 -9.32 14.38
C ASP A 33 -1.60 -10.13 13.65
N LEU A 34 -1.93 -9.78 12.41
CA LEU A 34 -2.91 -10.52 11.62
C LEU A 34 -2.44 -11.95 11.26
N LEU A 35 -1.16 -12.15 10.94
CA LEU A 35 -0.60 -13.49 10.69
C LEU A 35 -0.78 -14.40 11.91
N GLN A 36 -0.65 -13.84 13.11
CA GLN A 36 -0.69 -14.60 14.37
C GLN A 36 -2.10 -14.79 14.91
N HIS A 37 -3.01 -13.86 14.63
CA HIS A 37 -4.30 -13.78 15.32
C HIS A 37 -5.52 -13.77 14.39
N ASP A 38 -5.39 -13.34 13.13
CA ASP A 38 -6.52 -13.23 12.20
C ASP A 38 -6.06 -13.29 10.71
N PHE A 39 -5.71 -14.50 10.27
CA PHE A 39 -5.24 -14.72 8.91
C PHE A 39 -6.32 -14.44 7.85
N GLU A 40 -7.59 -14.72 8.16
CA GLU A 40 -8.71 -14.45 7.25
C GLU A 40 -8.82 -12.95 6.97
N GLN A 41 -8.67 -12.12 7.99
CA GLN A 41 -8.64 -10.67 7.82
C GLN A 41 -7.43 -10.20 7.01
N LEU A 42 -6.26 -10.81 7.18
CA LEU A 42 -5.08 -10.53 6.34
C LEU A 42 -5.36 -10.83 4.87
N ALA A 43 -5.85 -12.04 4.57
CA ALA A 43 -6.16 -12.45 3.20
C ALA A 43 -7.19 -11.51 2.55
N ALA A 44 -8.27 -11.18 3.29
CA ALA A 44 -9.29 -10.24 2.82
C ALA A 44 -8.72 -8.84 2.49
N LEU A 45 -7.78 -8.34 3.31
CA LEU A 45 -7.10 -7.07 3.03
C LEU A 45 -6.24 -7.16 1.76
N MET A 46 -5.48 -8.24 1.57
CA MET A 46 -4.64 -8.38 0.37
C MET A 46 -5.46 -8.37 -0.92
N TYR A 47 -6.59 -9.08 -0.94
CA TYR A 47 -7.51 -9.06 -2.08
C TYR A 47 -8.12 -7.67 -2.30
N ARG A 48 -8.58 -7.00 -1.23
CA ARG A 48 -9.19 -5.67 -1.33
C ARG A 48 -8.23 -4.60 -1.84
N HIS A 49 -6.95 -4.70 -1.50
CA HIS A 49 -5.93 -3.74 -1.93
C HIS A 49 -5.35 -4.05 -3.31
N ASP A 50 -5.81 -5.13 -3.97
CA ASP A 50 -5.29 -5.62 -5.25
C ASP A 50 -3.79 -5.94 -5.16
N VAL A 51 -3.39 -6.61 -4.08
CA VAL A 51 -2.05 -7.17 -3.94
C VAL A 51 -1.97 -8.44 -4.78
N SER A 52 -0.87 -8.62 -5.52
CA SER A 52 -0.68 -9.79 -6.38
C SER A 52 -0.71 -11.08 -5.57
N GLU A 53 -1.71 -11.93 -5.80
CA GLU A 53 -1.89 -13.22 -5.12
C GLU A 53 -0.65 -14.10 -5.24
N SER A 54 -0.04 -14.18 -6.43
CA SER A 54 1.19 -14.94 -6.64
C SER A 54 2.34 -14.45 -5.75
N ARG A 55 2.50 -13.13 -5.60
CA ARG A 55 3.55 -12.55 -4.73
C ARG A 55 3.22 -12.74 -3.25
N PHE A 56 1.95 -12.57 -2.88
CA PHE A 56 1.49 -12.80 -1.52
C PHE A 56 1.71 -14.26 -1.09
N ASN A 57 1.33 -15.22 -1.94
CA ASN A 57 1.56 -16.65 -1.68
C ASN A 57 3.05 -16.97 -1.54
N LYS A 58 3.94 -16.36 -2.34
CA LYS A 58 5.39 -16.52 -2.17
C LYS A 58 5.88 -15.98 -0.84
N ALA A 59 5.39 -14.80 -0.42
CA ALA A 59 5.74 -14.21 0.87
C ALA A 59 5.31 -15.12 2.03
N LEU A 60 4.14 -15.76 1.95
CA LEU A 60 3.66 -16.72 2.97
C LEU A 60 4.53 -17.97 3.10
N GLN A 61 5.29 -18.35 2.07
CA GLN A 61 6.22 -19.48 2.15
C GLN A 61 7.52 -19.17 2.89
N LEU A 62 7.72 -17.92 3.35
CA LEU A 62 8.92 -17.56 4.10
C LEU A 62 8.97 -18.30 5.46
N PRO A 63 10.18 -18.57 5.99
CA PRO A 63 10.39 -19.47 7.13
C PRO A 63 9.72 -19.06 8.45
N ASN A 64 9.47 -17.77 8.68
CA ASN A 64 8.89 -17.26 9.91
C ASN A 64 8.05 -16.01 9.66
N ASP A 65 7.13 -15.74 10.59
CA ASP A 65 6.16 -14.66 10.45
C ASP A 65 6.78 -13.27 10.38
N ASN A 66 7.95 -13.07 11.00
CA ASN A 66 8.67 -11.80 10.89
C ASN A 66 9.13 -11.53 9.45
N GLN A 67 9.67 -12.54 8.75
CA GLN A 67 10.04 -12.44 7.34
C GLN A 67 8.81 -12.35 6.42
N ARG A 68 7.76 -13.13 6.71
CA ARG A 68 6.47 -13.02 5.99
C ARG A 68 5.92 -11.60 6.07
N ALA A 69 5.78 -11.06 7.28
CA ALA A 69 5.25 -9.73 7.52
C ALA A 69 6.11 -8.64 6.85
N ASP A 70 7.44 -8.80 6.84
CA ASP A 70 8.36 -7.88 6.18
C ASP A 70 8.12 -7.79 4.66
N ASP A 71 8.00 -8.94 4.02
CA ASP A 71 7.80 -9.04 2.58
C ASP A 71 6.40 -8.58 2.18
N ILE A 72 5.36 -8.99 2.92
CA ILE A 72 3.98 -8.56 2.69
C ILE A 72 3.85 -7.03 2.90
N ALA A 73 4.50 -6.44 3.91
CA ALA A 73 4.50 -4.98 4.09
C ALA A 73 5.08 -4.24 2.89
N THR A 74 6.14 -4.79 2.30
CA THR A 74 6.74 -4.28 1.07
C THR A 74 5.74 -4.36 -0.10
N LEU A 75 5.06 -5.50 -0.28
CA LEU A 75 4.04 -5.67 -1.32
C LEU A 75 2.91 -4.64 -1.21
N VAL A 76 2.42 -4.38 0.01
CA VAL A 76 1.37 -3.39 0.26
C VAL A 76 1.84 -2.00 -0.14
N ILE A 77 3.02 -1.57 0.30
CA ILE A 77 3.53 -0.22 0.00
C ILE A 77 3.77 -0.05 -1.50
N GLU A 78 4.35 -1.06 -2.17
CA GLU A 78 4.54 -1.02 -3.62
C GLU A 78 3.21 -0.85 -4.36
N ARG A 79 2.17 -1.57 -3.92
CA ARG A 79 0.86 -1.48 -4.54
C ARG A 79 0.22 -0.10 -4.35
N GLU A 80 0.34 0.49 -3.16
CA GLU A 80 -0.14 1.87 -2.93
C GLU A 80 0.62 2.88 -3.78
N LYS A 81 1.95 2.75 -3.90
CA LYS A 81 2.78 3.60 -4.79
C LYS A 81 2.35 3.49 -6.25
N GLN A 82 2.06 2.27 -6.73
CA GLN A 82 1.57 2.05 -8.09
C GLN A 82 0.23 2.74 -8.32
N LYS A 83 -0.72 2.63 -7.38
CA LYS A 83 -2.02 3.33 -7.49
C LYS A 83 -1.87 4.84 -7.56
N ILE A 84 -0.98 5.42 -6.77
CA ILE A 84 -0.67 6.85 -6.82
C ILE A 84 -0.10 7.23 -8.20
N ALA A 85 0.90 6.49 -8.69
CA ALA A 85 1.50 6.73 -10.00
C ALA A 85 0.47 6.64 -11.14
N THR A 86 -0.39 5.62 -11.12
CA THR A 86 -1.49 5.45 -12.09
C THR A 86 -2.44 6.65 -12.06
N ARG A 87 -2.90 7.08 -10.88
CA ARG A 87 -3.79 8.26 -10.74
C ARG A 87 -3.15 9.53 -11.28
N LEU A 88 -1.86 9.75 -11.00
CA LEU A 88 -1.11 10.91 -11.51
C LEU A 88 -0.96 10.86 -13.04
N ALA A 89 -0.70 9.69 -13.63
CA ALA A 89 -0.60 9.51 -15.07
C ALA A 89 -1.93 9.83 -15.76
N TYR A 90 -3.05 9.32 -15.24
CA TYR A 90 -4.38 9.63 -15.77
C TYR A 90 -4.74 11.11 -15.66
N ALA A 91 -4.42 11.76 -14.54
CA ALA A 91 -4.65 13.20 -14.37
C ALA A 91 -3.87 14.03 -15.41
N LYS A 92 -2.60 13.69 -15.67
CA LYS A 92 -1.78 14.34 -16.69
C LYS A 92 -2.30 14.12 -18.11
N GLN A 93 -2.78 12.91 -18.43
CA GLN A 93 -3.36 12.62 -19.75
C GLN A 93 -4.65 13.43 -19.98
N LYS A 94 -5.53 13.51 -18.96
CA LYS A 94 -6.76 14.32 -19.05
C LYS A 94 -6.46 15.79 -19.34
N ALA A 95 -5.45 16.37 -18.69
CA ALA A 95 -5.03 17.75 -18.94
C ALA A 95 -4.54 17.97 -20.39
N LYS A 96 -3.80 16.99 -20.96
CA LYS A 96 -3.27 17.07 -22.33
C LYS A 96 -4.34 16.93 -23.42
N THR A 97 -5.45 16.25 -23.13
CA THR A 97 -6.57 16.08 -24.08
C THR A 97 -7.50 17.29 -24.10
N ILE A 98 -7.63 18.03 -22.99
CA ILE A 98 -8.44 19.25 -22.91
C ILE A 98 -7.78 20.42 -23.66
N ASP A 99 -6.45 20.43 -23.79
CA ASP A 99 -5.67 21.42 -24.54
C ASP A 99 -5.65 21.20 -26.08
N LYS A 100 -6.37 20.18 -26.57
CA LYS A 100 -6.45 19.82 -28.00
C LYS A 100 -7.86 19.91 -28.58
N THR A 101 -8.71 20.81 -28.10
CA THR A 101 -9.89 21.21 -28.88
C THR A 101 -9.42 21.96 -30.13
N PRO A 102 -9.78 21.50 -31.35
CA PRO A 102 -9.57 22.28 -32.57
C PRO A 102 -10.41 23.54 -32.49
N ASP A 103 -9.73 24.69 -32.54
CA ASP A 103 -10.30 25.96 -32.97
C ASP A 103 -10.57 25.86 -34.48
N ASP A 104 -11.63 25.14 -34.86
CA ASP A 104 -12.10 25.06 -36.24
C ASP A 104 -13.63 24.97 -36.23
N THR A 105 -14.29 26.12 -36.14
CA THR A 105 -15.53 26.33 -36.88
C THR A 105 -15.53 27.75 -37.42
N LYS A 106 -15.14 27.81 -38.69
CA LYS A 106 -15.31 28.93 -39.61
C LYS A 106 -16.79 29.23 -39.82
#